data_AF-A0A845UKP0-F1
#
_entry.id   AF-A0A845UKP0-F1
#
_cell.length_a   1.000
_cell.length_b   1.000
_cell.length_c   1.000
_cell.angle_alpha   90.00
_cell.angle_beta   90.00
_cell.angle_gamma   90.00
#
_symmetry.space_group_name_H-M   'P 1'
#
loop_
_entity.id
_entity.type
_entity.pdbx_description
1 polymer ?
#
loop_
_entity_poly.entity_id
_entity_poly.type
_entity_poly.pdbx_seq_one_letter_code
_entity_poly.pdbx_strand_id
1 'polypeptide(L)'
;MPLHKPVQDGICRDGYHVLYQRLPRLLSDLEIAHADGRYPKLLQRLAKINVLVLDDWGLETLTDRSRHGLLEILDDRYQTGPTLVTSQLPVDHWHDSIGDPTLADAILDRLIHNAYRLTINGESMRKRQRLTPSAQSA
;
A
#
# COMPACT_ATOMS: atom_id res chain seq x y z
N MET A 1 -9.98 -25.05 6.17
CA MET A 1 -9.62 -23.68 6.55
C MET A 1 -8.45 -23.24 5.66
N PRO A 2 -8.71 -22.40 4.66
CA PRO A 2 -7.97 -21.14 4.59
C PRO A 2 -8.86 -19.97 4.14
N LEU A 3 -8.83 -18.86 4.87
CA LEU A 3 -9.48 -17.59 4.51
C LEU A 3 -8.39 -16.58 4.08
N HIS A 4 -7.74 -16.83 2.94
CA HIS A 4 -7.00 -15.78 2.24
C HIS A 4 -7.99 -15.06 1.32
N LYS A 5 -8.51 -13.91 1.78
CA LYS A 5 -9.36 -13.04 0.95
C LYS A 5 -8.56 -12.53 -0.26
N PRO A 6 -9.21 -12.31 -1.42
CA PRO A 6 -8.53 -12.13 -2.69
C PRO A 6 -7.73 -10.82 -2.73
N VAL A 7 -6.53 -10.92 -3.29
CA VAL A 7 -5.87 -9.83 -4.00
C VAL A 7 -6.88 -9.28 -5.02
N GLN A 8 -7.28 -8.02 -4.89
CA GLN A 8 -8.23 -7.41 -5.82
C GLN A 8 -7.44 -6.87 -7.02
N ASP A 9 -7.14 -7.79 -7.93
CA ASP A 9 -6.66 -7.45 -9.27
C ASP A 9 -7.86 -6.95 -10.08
N GLY A 10 -7.82 -5.69 -10.49
CA GLY A 10 -8.86 -5.06 -11.29
C GLY A 10 -8.29 -4.48 -12.57
N ILE A 11 -9.07 -4.51 -13.65
CA ILE A 11 -8.77 -3.75 -14.86
C ILE A 11 -9.64 -2.50 -14.82
N CYS A 12 -9.01 -1.32 -14.87
CA CYS A 12 -9.74 -0.06 -14.96
C CYS A 12 -10.38 0.10 -16.36
N ARG A 13 -11.29 1.07 -16.50
CA ARG A 13 -12.05 1.31 -17.74
C ARG A 13 -11.17 1.44 -19.00
N ASP A 14 -9.92 1.88 -18.83
CA ASP A 14 -8.97 2.10 -19.93
C ASP A 14 -7.99 0.92 -20.15
N GLY A 15 -8.25 -0.25 -19.55
CA GLY A 15 -7.44 -1.45 -19.77
C GLY A 15 -6.19 -1.58 -18.88
N TYR A 16 -5.96 -0.64 -17.96
CA TYR A 16 -4.84 -0.71 -17.02
C TYR A 16 -5.10 -1.70 -15.89
N HIS A 17 -4.11 -2.56 -15.62
CA HIS A 17 -4.09 -3.43 -14.46
C HIS A 17 -3.78 -2.62 -13.19
N VAL A 18 -4.70 -2.68 -12.24
CA VAL A 18 -4.57 -2.06 -10.94
C VAL A 18 -4.60 -3.15 -9.88
N LEU A 19 -3.60 -3.10 -9.01
CA LEU A 19 -3.51 -3.98 -7.85
C LEU A 19 -3.72 -3.14 -6.60
N TYR A 20 -4.82 -3.41 -5.89
CA TYR A 20 -5.03 -2.89 -4.55
C TYR A 20 -4.54 -3.87 -3.49
N GLN A 21 -3.71 -3.36 -2.57
CA GLN A 21 -3.19 -4.15 -1.47
C GLN A 21 -3.08 -3.31 -0.19
N ARG A 22 -3.53 -3.88 0.93
CA ARG A 22 -3.27 -3.30 2.26
C ARG A 22 -1.83 -3.59 2.64
N LEU A 23 -1.06 -2.56 2.99
CA LEU A 23 0.36 -2.66 3.26
C LEU A 23 0.69 -3.71 4.34
N PRO A 24 0.00 -3.77 5.51
CA PRO A 24 0.31 -4.82 6.51
C PRO A 24 0.17 -6.26 5.99
N ARG A 25 -0.78 -6.49 5.08
CA ARG A 25 -0.95 -7.80 4.43
C ARG A 25 0.15 -8.06 3.42
N LEU A 26 0.54 -7.07 2.63
CA LEU A 26 1.66 -7.19 1.70
C LEU A 26 2.96 -7.56 2.42
N LEU A 27 3.24 -6.89 3.54
CA LEU A 27 4.44 -7.15 4.33
C LEU A 27 4.45 -8.59 4.85
N SER A 28 3.31 -9.07 5.38
CA SER A 28 3.14 -10.48 5.75
C SER A 28 3.36 -11.43 4.56
N ASP A 29 2.83 -11.10 3.38
CA ASP A 29 2.98 -11.91 2.17
C ASP A 29 4.44 -11.96 1.69
N LEU A 30 5.20 -10.86 1.83
CA LEU A 30 6.63 -10.80 1.51
C LEU A 30 7.44 -11.69 2.46
N GLU A 31 7.13 -11.67 3.77
CA GLU A 31 7.78 -12.54 4.75
C GLU A 31 7.60 -14.02 4.43
N ILE A 32 6.36 -14.43 4.12
CA ILE A 32 6.06 -15.81 3.75
C ILE A 32 6.75 -16.17 2.43
N ALA A 33 6.71 -15.28 1.44
CA ALA A 33 7.34 -15.52 0.13
C ALA A 33 8.86 -15.63 0.22
N HIS A 34 9.49 -14.92 1.17
CA HIS A 34 10.91 -15.09 1.49
C HIS A 34 11.20 -16.49 2.04
N ALA A 35 10.37 -16.94 3.00
CA ALA A 35 10.56 -18.23 3.66
C ALA A 35 10.37 -19.45 2.73
N ASP A 36 9.54 -19.33 1.68
CA ASP A 36 9.22 -20.43 0.77
C ASP A 36 9.73 -20.25 -0.68
N GLY A 37 10.61 -19.27 -0.89
CA GLY A 37 11.31 -19.04 -2.17
C GLY A 37 10.47 -18.38 -3.27
N ARG A 38 9.25 -17.92 -2.97
CA ARG A 38 8.40 -17.19 -3.94
C ARG A 38 8.71 -15.69 -4.04
N TYR A 39 9.60 -15.17 -3.20
CA TYR A 39 9.88 -13.73 -3.09
C TYR A 39 10.24 -13.05 -4.43
N PRO A 40 11.18 -13.57 -5.25
CA PRO A 40 11.51 -12.93 -6.54
C PRO A 40 10.31 -12.87 -7.48
N LYS A 41 9.46 -13.90 -7.48
CA LYS A 41 8.26 -13.97 -8.31
C LYS A 41 7.21 -12.95 -7.85
N LEU A 42 7.10 -12.72 -6.54
CA LEU A 42 6.20 -11.71 -5.98
C LEU A 42 6.66 -10.30 -6.38
N LEU A 43 7.96 -9.98 -6.23
CA LEU A 43 8.51 -8.68 -6.66
C LEU A 43 8.26 -8.43 -8.16
N GLN A 44 8.60 -9.40 -9.01
CA GLN A 44 8.36 -9.29 -10.46
C GLN A 44 6.89 -9.07 -10.81
N ARG A 45 5.96 -9.69 -10.07
CA ARG A 45 4.52 -9.47 -10.25
C ARG A 45 4.16 -8.04 -9.92
N LEU A 46 4.59 -7.55 -8.75
CA LEU A 46 4.31 -6.19 -8.27
C LEU A 46 4.90 -5.13 -9.20
N ALA A 47 6.11 -5.33 -9.73
CA ALA A 47 6.77 -4.43 -10.66
C ALA A 47 5.99 -4.25 -11.98
N LYS A 48 5.35 -5.31 -12.48
CA LYS A 48 4.63 -5.31 -13.77
C LYS A 48 3.23 -4.69 -13.72
N ILE A 49 2.67 -4.46 -12.53
CA ILE A 49 1.34 -3.85 -12.42
C ILE A 49 1.39 -2.38 -12.86
N ASN A 50 0.41 -1.96 -13.66
CA ASN A 50 0.36 -0.58 -14.14
C ASN A 50 0.17 0.42 -12.99
N VAL A 51 -0.79 0.16 -12.09
CA VAL A 51 -0.99 0.97 -10.88
C VAL A 51 -1.00 0.10 -9.63
N LEU A 52 -0.04 0.30 -8.74
CA LEU A 52 -0.02 -0.36 -7.44
C LEU A 52 -0.59 0.58 -6.38
N VAL A 53 -1.61 0.13 -5.64
CA VAL A 53 -2.18 0.86 -4.51
C VAL A 53 -1.77 0.18 -3.22
N LEU A 54 -1.05 0.91 -2.37
CA LEU A 54 -0.65 0.53 -1.02
C LEU A 54 -1.52 1.28 -0.01
N ASP A 55 -2.50 0.59 0.53
CA ASP A 55 -3.45 1.14 1.50
C ASP A 55 -2.95 0.91 2.94
N ASP A 56 -3.43 1.71 3.89
CA ASP A 56 -3.15 1.55 5.33
C ASP A 56 -1.65 1.74 5.69
N TRP A 57 -0.96 2.72 5.09
CA TRP A 57 0.42 3.05 5.46
C TRP A 57 0.53 3.52 6.92
N GLY A 58 1.60 3.08 7.58
CA GLY A 58 1.96 3.55 8.93
C GLY A 58 1.08 3.04 10.07
N LEU A 59 0.24 2.03 9.83
CA LEU A 59 -0.56 1.42 10.90
C LEU A 59 0.24 0.50 11.84
N GLU A 60 1.36 -0.04 11.38
CA GLU A 60 2.18 -0.99 12.11
C GLU A 60 3.66 -0.60 12.00
N THR A 61 4.45 -0.88 13.03
CA THR A 61 5.89 -0.67 12.99
C THR A 61 6.52 -1.66 12.02
N LEU A 62 7.34 -1.16 11.11
CA LEU A 62 8.04 -2.01 10.15
C LEU A 62 9.15 -2.80 10.85
N THR A 63 9.28 -4.08 10.52
CA THR A 63 10.49 -4.86 10.83
C THR A 63 11.59 -4.54 9.82
N ASP A 64 12.86 -4.84 10.13
CA ASP A 64 13.97 -4.60 9.19
C ASP A 64 13.72 -5.24 7.82
N ARG A 65 13.26 -6.49 7.82
CA ARG A 65 12.95 -7.19 6.58
C ARG A 65 11.75 -6.58 5.85
N SER A 66 10.73 -6.12 6.56
CA SER A 66 9.61 -5.39 5.96
C SER A 66 10.07 -4.07 5.31
N ARG A 67 10.99 -3.34 5.94
CA ARG A 67 11.58 -2.11 5.35
C ARG A 67 12.34 -2.42 4.07
N HIS A 68 13.21 -3.44 4.10
CA HIS A 68 13.95 -3.87 2.91
C HIS A 68 13.01 -4.34 1.80
N GLY A 69 12.00 -5.16 2.11
CA GLY A 69 11.03 -5.61 1.11
C GLY A 69 10.23 -4.46 0.50
N LEU A 70 9.88 -3.45 1.31
CA LEU A 70 9.23 -2.25 0.81
C LEU A 70 10.15 -1.44 -0.11
N LEU A 71 11.42 -1.28 0.26
CA LEU A 71 12.42 -0.62 -0.58
C LEU A 71 12.54 -1.33 -1.93
N GLU A 72 12.75 -2.65 -1.96
CA GLU A 72 12.86 -3.43 -3.21
C GLU A 72 11.66 -3.22 -4.14
N ILE A 73 10.43 -3.24 -3.60
CA ILE A 73 9.22 -2.98 -4.39
C ILE A 73 9.24 -1.57 -4.99
N LEU A 74 9.68 -0.58 -4.22
CA LEU A 74 9.69 0.81 -4.64
C LEU A 74 10.81 1.10 -5.64
N ASP A 75 11.97 0.47 -5.49
CA ASP A 75 13.07 0.51 -6.46
C ASP A 75 12.64 -0.04 -7.81
N ASP A 76 12.06 -1.25 -7.84
CA ASP A 76 11.57 -1.89 -9.07
C ASP A 76 10.50 -1.06 -9.79
N ARG A 77 9.77 -0.24 -9.03
CA ARG A 77 8.68 0.61 -9.53
C ARG A 77 9.10 2.05 -9.79
N TYR A 78 10.28 2.47 -9.34
CA TYR A 78 10.74 3.84 -9.45
C TYR A 78 10.87 4.21 -10.93
N GLN A 79 10.16 5.25 -11.35
CA GLN A 79 10.09 5.72 -12.74
C GLN A 79 9.54 4.71 -13.78
N THR A 80 9.01 3.56 -13.36
CA THR A 80 8.44 2.55 -14.28
C THR A 80 6.91 2.50 -14.23
N GLY A 81 6.29 2.81 -13.08
CA GLY A 81 4.84 2.87 -12.97
C GLY A 81 4.35 3.56 -11.69
N PRO A 82 3.15 4.16 -11.69
CA PRO A 82 2.61 4.87 -10.54
C PRO A 82 2.37 3.94 -9.33
N THR A 83 2.71 4.43 -8.15
CA THR A 83 2.37 3.82 -6.87
C THR A 83 1.55 4.82 -6.07
N LEU A 84 0.33 4.43 -5.71
CA LEU A 84 -0.55 5.23 -4.87
C LEU A 84 -0.46 4.72 -3.44
N VAL A 85 -0.23 5.61 -2.49
CA VAL A 85 -0.19 5.27 -1.07
C VAL A 85 -1.31 6.02 -0.34
N THR A 86 -2.02 5.32 0.53
CA THR A 86 -2.95 5.95 1.47
C THR A 86 -2.39 5.83 2.90
N SER A 87 -2.63 6.86 3.70
CA SER A 87 -2.18 6.88 5.08
C SER A 87 -3.15 7.68 5.93
N GLN A 88 -3.33 7.24 7.18
CA GLN A 88 -3.96 8.06 8.22
C GLN A 88 -2.92 8.91 8.98
N LEU A 89 -1.62 8.58 8.84
CA LEU A 89 -0.53 9.39 9.37
C LEU A 89 -0.21 10.55 8.41
N PRO A 90 -0.06 11.78 8.94
CA PRO A 90 0.52 12.88 8.18
C PRO A 90 1.89 12.49 7.62
N VAL A 91 2.20 12.97 6.41
CA VAL A 91 3.44 12.65 5.69
C VAL A 91 4.70 12.93 6.52
N ASP A 92 4.67 13.99 7.33
CA ASP A 92 5.82 14.40 8.16
C ASP A 92 6.17 13.36 9.24
N HIS A 93 5.25 12.44 9.56
CA HIS A 93 5.50 11.31 10.48
C HIS A 93 5.92 10.02 9.78
N TRP A 94 6.00 10.00 8.44
CA TRP A 94 6.32 8.76 7.73
C TRP A 94 7.76 8.31 7.97
N HIS A 95 8.70 9.25 8.06
CA HIS A 95 10.10 8.97 8.37
C HIS A 95 10.23 8.21 9.70
N ASP A 96 9.64 8.77 10.75
CA ASP A 96 9.59 8.13 12.08
C ASP A 96 8.86 6.78 12.05
N SER A 97 7.77 6.66 11.29
CA SER A 97 7.01 5.40 11.20
C SER A 97 7.79 4.26 10.54
N ILE A 98 8.74 4.60 9.65
CA ILE A 98 9.66 3.63 9.06
C ILE A 98 10.67 3.23 10.13
N GLY A 99 11.25 4.18 10.87
CA GLY A 99 12.03 3.92 12.09
C GLY A 99 13.51 3.53 11.88
N ASP A 100 13.98 3.41 10.63
CA ASP A 100 15.40 3.41 10.30
C ASP A 100 15.67 4.62 9.41
N PRO A 101 16.52 5.60 9.81
CA PRO A 101 16.70 6.83 9.04
C PRO A 101 17.22 6.61 7.63
N THR A 102 18.13 5.65 7.42
CA THR A 102 18.74 5.40 6.11
C THR A 102 17.72 4.81 5.14
N LEU A 103 16.98 3.81 5.60
CA LEU A 103 15.91 3.20 4.81
C LEU A 103 14.73 4.15 4.64
N ALA A 104 14.43 4.97 5.65
CA ALA A 104 13.39 5.99 5.56
C ALA A 104 13.71 7.00 4.45
N ASP A 105 14.93 7.53 4.41
CA ASP A 105 15.36 8.44 3.34
C ASP A 105 15.25 7.76 1.96
N ALA A 106 15.76 6.53 1.83
CA ALA A 106 15.71 5.80 0.56
C ALA A 106 14.27 5.52 0.07
N ILE A 107 13.40 5.07 0.97
CA ILE A 107 11.99 4.76 0.68
C ILE A 107 11.21 6.03 0.32
N LEU A 108 11.38 7.10 1.12
CA LEU A 108 10.65 8.35 0.91
C LEU A 108 11.15 9.10 -0.31
N ASP A 109 12.42 9.01 -0.68
CA ASP A 109 12.93 9.58 -1.94
C ASP A 109 12.23 8.94 -3.15
N ARG A 110 12.00 7.62 -3.13
CA ARG A 110 11.28 6.94 -4.23
C ARG A 110 9.80 7.23 -4.27
N LEU A 111 9.18 7.38 -3.10
CA LEU A 111 7.73 7.58 -3.00
C LEU A 111 7.32 9.04 -3.15
N ILE A 112 8.02 9.97 -2.51
CA ILE A 112 7.55 11.35 -2.30
C ILE A 112 8.17 12.31 -3.32
N HIS A 113 9.40 12.08 -3.76
CA HIS A 113 10.13 13.03 -4.61
C HIS A 113 9.35 13.44 -5.87
N ASN A 114 8.59 12.51 -6.45
CA ASN A 114 7.74 12.74 -7.63
C ASN A 114 6.24 12.59 -7.33
N ALA A 115 5.81 12.73 -6.08
CA ALA A 115 4.42 12.51 -5.68
C ALA A 115 3.52 13.73 -5.83
N TYR A 116 2.28 13.47 -6.24
CA TYR A 116 1.17 14.38 -5.98
C TYR A 116 0.56 14.07 -4.62
N ARG A 117 0.63 15.03 -3.69
CA ARG A 117 0.03 14.89 -2.36
C ARG A 117 -1.39 15.42 -2.34
N LEU A 118 -2.35 14.57 -1.97
CA LEU A 118 -3.74 14.94 -1.77
C LEU A 118 -4.10 14.82 -0.29
N THR A 119 -4.26 15.96 0.38
CA THR A 119 -4.75 15.98 1.77
C THR A 119 -6.27 16.00 1.77
N ILE A 120 -6.88 14.92 2.25
CA ILE A 120 -8.33 14.79 2.33
C ILE A 120 -8.79 15.25 3.72
N ASN A 121 -9.60 16.31 3.76
CA ASN A 121 -10.19 16.84 4.98
C ASN A 121 -11.70 16.56 5.00
N GLY A 122 -12.27 16.34 6.19
CA GLY A 122 -13.71 16.22 6.38
C GLY A 122 -14.10 15.14 7.38
N GLU A 123 -15.40 15.06 7.66
CA GLU A 123 -15.93 14.04 8.55
C GLU A 123 -15.83 12.64 7.94
N SER A 124 -15.64 11.64 8.79
CA SER A 124 -15.63 10.25 8.35
C SER A 124 -16.94 9.88 7.65
N MET A 125 -16.84 9.48 6.38
CA MET A 125 -17.99 8.98 5.61
C MET A 125 -18.62 7.73 6.23
N ARG A 126 -17.87 6.97 7.06
CA ARG A 126 -18.40 5.82 7.82
C ARG A 126 -19.41 6.26 8.88
N LYS A 127 -19.26 7.46 9.46
CA LYS A 127 -20.23 8.04 10.40
C LYS A 127 -21.50 8.50 9.67
N ARG A 128 -21.37 9.09 8.48
CA ARG A 128 -22.50 9.53 7.64
C ARG A 128 -23.45 8.39 7.25
N GLN A 129 -22.94 7.22 6.90
CA GLN A 129 -23.78 6.05 6.60
C GLN A 129 -24.59 5.53 7.81
N ARG A 130 -24.10 5.72 9.04
CA ARG A 130 -24.85 5.33 10.24
C ARG A 130 -26.00 6.28 10.57
N LEU A 131 -25.95 7.52 10.05
CA LEU A 131 -26.95 8.56 10.31
C LEU A 131 -28.05 8.63 9.25
N THR A 132 -28.02 7.77 8.22
CA THR A 132 -29.14 7.61 7.30
C THR A 132 -30.06 6.53 7.90
N PRO A 133 -31.22 6.86 8.48
CA PRO A 133 -32.15 5.84 8.92
C PRO A 133 -32.57 5.04 7.69
N SER A 134 -32.55 3.71 7.80
CA SER A 134 -33.21 2.87 6.83
C SER A 134 -34.66 3.33 6.73
N ALA A 135 -35.05 3.92 5.60
CA ALA A 135 -36.45 4.02 5.23
C ALA A 135 -36.94 2.57 5.08
N GLN A 136 -37.44 2.00 6.17
CA GLN A 136 -38.18 0.76 6.16
C GLN A 136 -39.48 1.06 5.41
N SER A 137 -39.54 0.57 4.19
CA SER A 137 -40.76 0.50 3.38
C SER A 137 -41.78 -0.42 4.06
N ALA A 138 -43.03 0.06 4.06
CA ALA A 138 -44.25 -0.54 4.59
C ALA A 138 -44.57 -1.94 4.05
#